data_AF-A0A8S3HKC4-F1
#
_entry.id   AF-A0A8S3HKC4-F1
#
_cell.length_a   1.000
_cell.length_b   1.000
_cell.length_c   1.000
_cell.angle_alpha   90.00
_cell.angle_beta   90.00
_cell.angle_gamma   90.00
#
_symmetry.space_group_name_H-M   'P 1'
#
loop_
_entity.id
_entity.type
_entity.pdbx_description
1 polymer ?
#
loop_
_entity_poly.entity_id
_entity_poly.type
_entity_poly.pdbx_seq_one_letter_code
_entity_poly.pdbx_strand_id
1 'polypeptide(L)'
;AEDNYLQLKKVIEKSGVLVTERPKADFISKDIKQDLCRLLIKGKNEDSEKFEMKVGVMPEMQMEHAKCALSAAIKFLQLLGEKSQLNRFHLKTHQPDLYMRLDTAAMIALNIFPDNRQRPDFSANSKSSSLYGLLNNCRTAQGQRLLMQWLKQPLTDAAKINERLDIVDAFVNDTGIRNYITQDFLGRIPDFERLVRKFIRKKANLEDCYKIYVAVNKMPKLVEYINDFNGPTKDVLHHLVVQPI
;
A
#
# COMPACT_ATOMS: atom_id res chain seq x y z
N ALA A 1 32.17 11.23 -9.88
CA ALA A 1 30.69 11.33 -9.96
C ALA A 1 30.12 10.30 -10.92
N GLU A 2 30.69 10.13 -12.12
CA GLU A 2 30.26 9.13 -13.10
C GLU A 2 30.44 7.68 -12.62
N ASP A 3 31.55 7.36 -11.93
CA ASP A 3 31.76 6.01 -11.38
C ASP A 3 30.71 5.64 -10.32
N ASN A 4 30.34 6.57 -9.44
CA ASN A 4 29.30 6.34 -8.43
C ASN A 4 27.93 6.12 -9.08
N TYR A 5 27.62 6.84 -10.17
CA TYR A 5 26.40 6.62 -10.94
C TYR A 5 26.38 5.23 -11.58
N LEU A 6 27.50 4.81 -12.19
CA LEU A 6 27.58 3.51 -12.84
C LEU A 6 27.45 2.35 -11.84
N GLN A 7 28.01 2.50 -10.64
CA GLN A 7 27.83 1.54 -9.55
C GLN A 7 26.37 1.49 -9.08
N LEU A 8 25.72 2.64 -8.87
CA LEU A 8 24.33 2.71 -8.46
C LEU A 8 23.41 2.09 -9.52
N LYS A 9 23.64 2.40 -10.81
CA LYS A 9 22.91 1.84 -11.94
C LYS A 9 22.97 0.31 -11.94
N LYS A 10 24.17 -0.26 -11.76
CA LYS A 10 24.36 -1.72 -11.64
C LYS A 10 23.56 -2.34 -10.49
N VAL A 11 23.46 -1.66 -9.33
CA VAL A 11 22.68 -2.16 -8.18
C VAL A 11 21.17 -2.13 -8.49
N ILE A 12 20.68 -1.07 -9.12
CA ILE A 12 19.26 -0.93 -9.49
C ILE A 12 18.87 -1.97 -10.55
N GLU A 13 19.70 -2.16 -11.57
CA GLU A 13 19.47 -3.15 -12.63
C GLU A 13 19.51 -4.59 -12.10
N LYS A 14 20.43 -4.91 -11.18
CA LYS A 14 20.45 -6.20 -10.47
C LYS A 14 19.16 -6.48 -9.71
N SER A 15 18.52 -5.43 -9.20
CA SER A 15 17.23 -5.51 -8.50
C SER A 15 16.04 -5.68 -9.44
N GLY A 16 16.26 -5.77 -10.75
CA GLY A 16 15.21 -5.92 -11.77
C GLY A 16 14.41 -4.65 -12.03
N VAL A 17 14.91 -3.48 -11.61
CA VAL A 17 14.26 -2.18 -11.83
C VAL A 17 14.85 -1.52 -13.07
N LEU A 18 13.98 -1.08 -13.98
CA LEU A 18 14.38 -0.33 -15.17
C LEU A 18 14.81 1.09 -14.78
N VAL A 19 15.98 1.52 -15.26
CA VAL A 19 16.50 2.88 -15.05
C VAL A 19 15.98 3.80 -16.15
N THR A 20 15.31 4.88 -15.76
CA THR A 20 14.82 5.93 -16.66
C THR A 20 15.63 7.21 -16.45
N GLU A 21 16.35 7.63 -17.48
CA GLU A 21 17.15 8.85 -17.41
C GLU A 21 16.26 10.11 -17.49
N ARG A 22 16.58 11.11 -16.67
CA ARG A 22 15.83 12.38 -16.58
C ARG A 22 16.78 13.58 -16.66
N PRO A 23 16.34 14.71 -17.26
CA PRO A 23 17.13 15.94 -17.26
C PRO A 23 17.49 16.39 -15.85
N LYS A 24 18.69 16.96 -15.68
CA LYS A 24 19.15 17.51 -14.38
C LYS A 24 18.19 18.59 -13.83
N ALA A 25 17.51 19.31 -14.71
CA ALA A 25 16.53 20.33 -14.35
C ALA A 25 15.31 19.76 -13.60
N ASP A 26 14.98 18.48 -13.79
CA ASP A 26 13.84 17.86 -13.10
C ASP A 26 14.09 17.72 -11.60
N PHE A 27 15.36 17.54 -11.20
CA PHE A 27 15.77 17.40 -9.80
C PHE A 27 15.89 18.74 -9.06
N ILE A 28 15.62 19.87 -9.72
CA ILE A 28 15.59 21.18 -9.07
C ILE A 28 14.29 21.32 -8.26
N SER A 29 14.41 21.45 -6.94
CA SER A 29 13.29 21.49 -6.00
C SER A 29 12.72 22.89 -5.72
N LYS A 30 12.87 23.86 -6.64
CA LYS A 30 12.40 25.25 -6.41
C LYS A 30 10.89 25.31 -6.16
N ASP A 31 10.13 24.55 -6.92
CA ASP A 31 8.65 24.59 -6.90
C ASP A 31 8.03 23.53 -5.98
N ILE A 32 8.85 22.68 -5.32
CA ILE A 32 8.37 21.51 -4.57
C ILE A 32 7.35 21.88 -3.49
N LYS A 33 7.54 23.02 -2.82
CA LYS A 33 6.59 23.52 -1.81
C LYS A 33 5.23 23.81 -2.44
N GLN A 34 5.21 24.52 -3.57
CA GLN A 34 3.98 24.87 -4.29
C GLN A 34 3.30 23.63 -4.86
N ASP A 35 4.09 22.72 -5.43
CA ASP A 35 3.61 21.44 -5.97
C ASP A 35 2.93 20.61 -4.87
N LEU A 36 3.58 20.47 -3.71
CA LEU A 36 3.03 19.75 -2.57
C LEU A 36 1.78 20.43 -2.01
N CYS A 37 1.71 21.77 -1.99
CA CYS A 37 0.49 22.48 -1.59
C CYS A 37 -0.72 22.19 -2.48
N ARG A 38 -0.50 21.75 -3.74
CA ARG A 38 -1.56 21.36 -4.67
C ARG A 38 -1.88 19.86 -4.63
N LEU A 39 -0.90 19.03 -4.27
CA LEU A 39 -1.04 17.58 -4.27
C LEU A 39 -1.56 17.03 -2.93
N LEU A 40 -1.15 17.64 -1.80
CA LEU A 40 -1.45 17.13 -0.47
C LEU A 40 -2.90 17.42 -0.04
N ILE A 41 -3.50 16.50 0.71
CA ILE A 41 -4.84 16.68 1.26
C ILE A 41 -4.83 17.83 2.28
N LYS A 42 -5.72 18.80 2.09
CA LYS A 42 -5.97 19.92 3.02
C LYS A 42 -7.02 19.53 4.06
N GLY A 43 -6.88 20.04 5.30
CA GLY A 43 -7.94 19.92 6.30
C GLY A 43 -9.22 20.62 5.84
N LYS A 44 -10.40 20.10 6.23
CA LYS A 44 -11.72 20.60 5.77
C LYS A 44 -11.94 22.11 5.97
N ASN A 45 -11.29 22.71 6.99
CA ASN A 45 -11.39 24.13 7.34
C ASN A 45 -10.02 24.81 7.41
N GLU A 46 -9.01 24.30 6.70
CA GLU A 46 -7.64 24.82 6.77
C GLU A 46 -7.45 25.94 5.73
N ASP A 47 -7.18 27.16 6.20
CA ASP A 47 -6.88 28.31 5.32
C ASP A 47 -5.69 28.00 4.42
N SER A 48 -5.73 28.45 3.15
CA SER A 48 -4.68 28.13 2.18
C SER A 48 -3.30 28.67 2.58
N GLU A 49 -3.25 29.85 3.21
CA GLU A 49 -1.99 30.41 3.74
C GLU A 49 -1.44 29.59 4.90
N LYS A 50 -2.31 29.20 5.85
CA LYS A 50 -1.92 28.35 6.99
C LYS A 50 -1.42 26.99 6.53
N PHE A 51 -2.09 26.39 5.54
CA PHE A 51 -1.66 25.13 4.96
C PHE A 51 -0.29 25.25 4.26
N GLU A 52 -0.08 26.31 3.49
CA GLU A 52 1.21 26.53 2.83
C GLU A 52 2.35 26.72 3.85
N MET A 53 2.09 27.46 4.94
CA MET A 53 3.04 27.59 6.05
C MET A 53 3.35 26.23 6.67
N LYS A 54 2.33 25.42 6.97
CA LYS A 54 2.48 24.07 7.51
C LYS A 54 3.34 23.18 6.61
N VAL A 55 3.07 23.17 5.30
CA VAL A 55 3.89 22.44 4.32
C VAL A 55 5.34 22.93 4.34
N GLY A 56 5.57 24.24 4.43
CA GLY A 56 6.91 24.81 4.50
C GLY A 56 7.73 24.42 5.75
N VAL A 57 7.07 24.14 6.88
CA VAL A 57 7.72 23.79 8.16
C VAL A 57 7.85 22.27 8.36
N MET A 58 7.33 21.44 7.43
CA MET A 58 7.45 19.99 7.52
C MET A 58 8.93 19.55 7.58
N PRO A 59 9.30 18.59 8.44
CA PRO A 59 10.68 18.09 8.52
C PRO A 59 11.13 17.46 7.20
N GLU A 60 10.21 16.91 6.41
CA GLU A 60 10.47 16.40 5.06
C GLU A 60 11.06 17.46 4.11
N MET A 61 10.78 18.75 4.31
CA MET A 61 11.32 19.83 3.49
C MET A 61 12.82 20.07 3.72
N GLN A 62 13.35 19.64 4.87
CA GLN A 62 14.76 19.74 5.21
C GLN A 62 15.59 18.61 4.56
N MET A 63 14.94 17.58 4.02
CA MET A 63 15.61 16.43 3.39
C MET A 63 16.03 16.76 1.94
N GLU A 64 17.17 17.43 1.77
CA GLU A 64 17.65 17.97 0.48
C GLU A 64 17.64 16.97 -0.68
N HIS A 65 18.17 15.77 -0.49
CA HIS A 65 18.21 14.76 -1.57
C HIS A 65 16.83 14.15 -1.83
N ALA A 66 16.05 13.90 -0.78
CA ALA A 66 14.73 13.27 -0.89
C ALA A 66 13.74 14.21 -1.59
N LYS A 67 13.74 15.51 -1.25
CA LYS A 67 12.86 16.50 -1.89
C LYS A 67 13.19 16.70 -3.37
N CYS A 68 14.47 16.67 -3.75
CA CYS A 68 14.90 16.73 -5.16
C CYS A 68 14.45 15.50 -5.95
N ALA A 69 14.61 14.30 -5.37
CA ALA A 69 14.13 13.05 -5.97
C ALA A 69 12.60 13.03 -6.11
N LEU A 70 11.87 13.50 -5.09
CA LEU A 70 10.42 13.62 -5.11
C LEU A 70 9.96 14.62 -6.18
N SER A 71 10.64 15.76 -6.32
CA SER A 71 10.33 16.75 -7.37
C SER A 71 10.46 16.14 -8.77
N ALA A 72 11.55 15.40 -9.03
CA ALA A 72 11.73 14.70 -10.29
C ALA A 72 10.64 13.64 -10.53
N ALA A 73 10.24 12.90 -9.49
CA ALA A 73 9.16 11.91 -9.57
C ALA A 73 7.79 12.54 -9.88
N ILE A 74 7.46 13.67 -9.24
CA ILE A 74 6.21 14.43 -9.50
C ILE A 74 6.15 14.88 -10.97
N LYS A 75 7.26 15.43 -11.49
CA LYS A 75 7.38 15.86 -12.89
C LYS A 75 7.28 14.68 -13.86
N PHE A 76 8.00 13.59 -13.58
CA PHE A 76 7.98 12.38 -14.41
C PHE A 76 6.58 11.75 -14.50
N LEU A 77 5.87 11.64 -13.38
CA LEU A 77 4.51 11.10 -13.31
C LEU A 77 3.43 12.11 -13.76
N GLN A 78 3.82 13.36 -14.09
CA GLN A 78 2.93 14.43 -14.51
C GLN A 78 1.74 14.65 -13.55
N LEU A 79 1.97 14.52 -12.24
CA LEU A 79 0.88 14.52 -11.25
C LEU A 79 0.09 15.84 -11.24
N LEU A 80 0.74 16.95 -11.56
CA LEU A 80 0.11 18.28 -11.63
C LEU A 80 -0.70 18.50 -12.92
N GLY A 81 -0.46 17.70 -13.96
CA GLY A 81 -1.18 17.79 -15.23
C GLY A 81 -2.61 17.24 -15.13
N GLU A 82 -2.84 16.28 -14.23
CA GLU A 82 -4.16 15.68 -14.00
C GLU A 82 -4.88 16.35 -12.82
N LYS A 83 -5.95 17.12 -13.08
CA LYS A 83 -6.82 17.67 -12.02
C LYS A 83 -7.35 16.62 -11.02
N SER A 84 -7.43 15.36 -11.46
CA SER A 84 -7.88 14.24 -10.63
C SER A 84 -6.92 13.87 -9.49
N GLN A 85 -5.65 14.24 -9.60
CA GLN A 85 -4.59 13.92 -8.63
C GLN A 85 -4.41 15.00 -7.56
N LEU A 86 -5.03 16.17 -7.71
CA LEU A 86 -4.89 17.29 -6.78
C LEU A 86 -5.62 17.04 -5.46
N ASN A 87 -5.00 17.46 -4.35
CA ASN A 87 -5.48 17.27 -2.98
C ASN A 87 -5.81 15.80 -2.64
N ARG A 88 -4.94 14.86 -2.99
CA ARG A 88 -5.16 13.40 -2.80
C ARG A 88 -4.03 12.68 -2.06
N PHE A 89 -2.87 13.30 -1.90
CA PHE A 89 -1.69 12.64 -1.37
C PHE A 89 -1.47 12.97 0.11
N HIS A 90 -0.85 12.04 0.80
CA HIS A 90 -0.24 12.29 2.10
C HIS A 90 1.27 12.16 1.95
N LEU A 91 2.01 13.05 2.60
CA LEU A 91 3.46 12.95 2.67
C LEU A 91 3.82 12.14 3.92
N LYS A 92 4.63 11.11 3.76
CA LYS A 92 5.13 10.29 4.87
C LYS A 92 6.56 9.89 4.60
N THR A 93 7.42 10.12 5.59
CA THR A 93 8.80 9.63 5.57
C THR A 93 8.82 8.11 5.68
N HIS A 94 9.44 7.43 4.72
CA HIS A 94 9.65 5.98 4.78
C HIS A 94 10.88 5.67 5.65
N GLN A 95 10.69 4.92 6.74
CA GLN A 95 11.75 4.50 7.65
C GLN A 95 12.13 3.04 7.35
N PRO A 96 13.27 2.78 6.67
CA PRO A 96 13.68 1.42 6.31
C PRO A 96 14.02 0.56 7.53
N ASP A 97 14.40 1.18 8.66
CA ASP A 97 14.84 0.47 9.87
C ASP A 97 13.68 -0.23 10.63
N LEU A 98 12.44 0.13 10.31
CA LEU A 98 11.25 -0.56 10.82
C LEU A 98 11.03 -1.94 10.18
N TYR A 99 11.83 -2.27 9.16
CA TYR A 99 11.68 -3.50 8.40
C TYR A 99 13.00 -4.25 8.23
N MET A 100 12.91 -5.56 8.07
CA MET A 100 14.05 -6.40 7.78
C MET A 100 14.63 -6.03 6.41
N ARG A 101 15.93 -5.76 6.36
CA ARG A 101 16.66 -5.52 5.11
C ARG A 101 17.01 -6.85 4.46
N LEU A 102 16.54 -7.04 3.23
CA LEU A 102 16.85 -8.20 2.41
C LEU A 102 17.57 -7.74 1.15
N ASP A 103 18.65 -8.43 0.79
CA ASP A 103 19.32 -8.21 -0.48
C ASP A 103 18.65 -9.03 -1.59
N THR A 104 18.99 -8.74 -2.85
CA THR A 104 18.40 -9.42 -4.00
C THR A 104 18.68 -10.93 -3.97
N ALA A 105 19.84 -11.35 -3.46
CA ALA A 105 20.21 -12.76 -3.37
C ALA A 105 19.33 -13.50 -2.37
N ALA A 106 19.10 -12.95 -1.17
CA ALA A 106 18.18 -13.54 -0.19
C ALA A 106 16.74 -13.59 -0.70
N MET A 107 16.26 -12.55 -1.38
CA MET A 107 14.91 -12.52 -1.97
C MET A 107 14.70 -13.68 -2.97
N ILE A 108 15.72 -13.98 -3.79
CA ILE A 108 15.70 -15.08 -4.77
C ILE A 108 15.86 -16.43 -4.07
N ALA A 109 16.81 -16.56 -3.14
CA ALA A 109 17.09 -17.80 -2.42
C ALA A 109 15.90 -18.27 -1.56
N LEU A 110 15.17 -17.33 -0.95
CA LEU A 110 13.94 -17.59 -0.21
C LEU A 110 12.70 -17.72 -1.10
N ASN A 111 12.86 -17.47 -2.41
CA ASN A 111 11.80 -17.58 -3.41
C ASN A 111 10.51 -16.87 -2.98
N ILE A 112 10.66 -15.61 -2.52
CA ILE A 112 9.57 -14.86 -1.89
C ILE A 112 8.47 -14.55 -2.92
N PHE A 113 8.87 -14.22 -4.15
CA PHE A 113 7.98 -13.93 -5.27
C PHE A 113 8.30 -14.84 -6.45
N PRO A 114 7.32 -15.16 -7.30
CA PRO A 114 7.56 -15.98 -8.47
C PRO A 114 8.59 -15.30 -9.38
N ASP A 115 9.56 -16.08 -9.85
CA ASP A 115 10.53 -15.61 -10.83
C ASP A 115 9.87 -15.54 -12.21
N ASN A 116 9.69 -14.33 -12.75
CA ASN A 116 9.14 -14.09 -14.09
C ASN A 116 10.02 -14.66 -15.22
N ARG A 117 11.24 -15.13 -14.92
CA ARG A 117 12.16 -15.76 -15.87
C ARG A 117 11.94 -17.27 -16.02
N GLN A 118 11.25 -17.90 -15.09
CA GLN A 118 10.90 -19.32 -15.20
C GLN A 118 9.65 -19.47 -16.06
N ARG A 119 9.68 -20.40 -17.03
CA ARG A 119 8.51 -20.68 -17.88
C ARG A 119 7.31 -20.99 -16.97
N PRO A 120 6.10 -20.52 -17.30
CA PRO A 120 4.90 -20.95 -16.58
C PRO A 120 4.76 -22.45 -16.78
N ASP A 121 5.04 -23.21 -15.72
CA ASP A 121 4.76 -24.63 -15.71
C ASP A 121 3.23 -24.77 -15.69
N PHE A 122 2.66 -25.32 -16.75
CA PHE A 122 1.20 -25.46 -16.93
C PHE A 122 0.59 -26.56 -16.03
N SER A 123 1.37 -27.11 -15.10
CA SER A 123 0.85 -27.96 -14.03
C SER A 123 0.08 -27.12 -13.01
N ALA A 124 -1.08 -27.62 -12.57
CA ALA A 124 -1.94 -27.00 -11.56
C ALA A 124 -1.22 -26.71 -10.22
N ASN A 125 0.00 -27.23 -10.02
CA ASN A 125 0.88 -26.95 -8.89
C ASN A 125 1.73 -25.67 -9.00
N SER A 126 1.72 -24.92 -10.12
CA SER A 126 2.60 -23.74 -10.28
C SER A 126 2.24 -22.52 -9.43
N LYS A 127 1.05 -22.50 -8.81
CA LYS A 127 0.71 -21.49 -7.77
C LYS A 127 1.54 -21.64 -6.50
N SER A 128 2.16 -22.81 -6.27
CA SER A 128 2.90 -23.12 -5.04
C SER A 128 4.42 -22.94 -5.15
N SER A 129 4.93 -22.35 -6.24
CA SER A 129 6.39 -22.27 -6.45
C SER A 129 7.08 -21.19 -5.61
N SER A 130 6.37 -20.26 -4.98
CA SER A 130 6.94 -19.15 -4.20
C SER A 130 6.19 -18.95 -2.89
N LEU A 131 6.83 -18.29 -1.90
CA LEU A 131 6.20 -18.00 -0.61
C LEU A 131 4.93 -17.15 -0.76
N TYR A 132 4.95 -16.15 -1.64
CA TYR A 132 3.76 -15.37 -1.98
C TYR A 132 2.66 -16.25 -2.56
N GLY A 133 2.98 -17.14 -3.50
CA GLY A 133 1.99 -18.06 -4.08
C GLY A 133 1.36 -19.00 -3.06
N LEU A 134 2.16 -19.50 -2.11
CA LEU A 134 1.70 -20.38 -1.02
C LEU A 134 0.79 -19.66 -0.03
N LEU A 135 1.18 -18.46 0.43
CA LEU A 135 0.46 -17.71 1.46
C LEU A 135 -0.74 -16.93 0.90
N ASN A 136 -0.71 -16.58 -0.38
CA ASN A 136 -1.73 -15.72 -0.97
C ASN A 136 -3.04 -16.46 -1.28
N ASN A 137 -3.88 -16.57 -0.25
CA ASN A 137 -5.28 -16.97 -0.35
C ASN A 137 -6.23 -15.78 -0.16
N CYS A 138 -5.76 -14.55 -0.40
CA CYS A 138 -6.55 -13.34 -0.23
C CYS A 138 -7.71 -13.30 -1.23
N ARG A 139 -8.91 -12.99 -0.71
CA ARG A 139 -10.17 -12.94 -1.49
C ARG A 139 -10.41 -11.62 -2.22
N THR A 140 -9.63 -10.58 -1.90
CA THR A 140 -9.74 -9.26 -2.51
C THR A 140 -8.41 -8.81 -3.09
N ALA A 141 -8.44 -8.04 -4.18
CA ALA A 141 -7.23 -7.51 -4.82
C ALA A 141 -6.43 -6.59 -3.88
N GLN A 142 -7.12 -5.81 -3.03
CA GLN A 142 -6.48 -4.99 -1.99
C GLN A 142 -5.75 -5.85 -0.94
N GLY A 143 -6.32 -7.00 -0.54
CA GLY A 143 -5.64 -7.94 0.35
C GLY A 143 -4.40 -8.57 -0.28
N GLN A 144 -4.48 -8.93 -1.57
CA GLN A 144 -3.32 -9.45 -2.32
C GLN A 144 -2.18 -8.42 -2.39
N ARG A 145 -2.50 -7.15 -2.65
CA ARG A 145 -1.52 -6.04 -2.64
C ARG A 145 -0.90 -5.84 -1.26
N LEU A 146 -1.70 -5.90 -0.20
CA LEU A 146 -1.23 -5.76 1.18
C LEU A 146 -0.29 -6.90 1.58
N LEU A 147 -0.64 -8.16 1.27
CA LEU A 147 0.22 -9.31 1.54
C LEU A 147 1.56 -9.20 0.78
N MET A 148 1.51 -8.80 -0.50
CA MET A 148 2.72 -8.56 -1.27
C MET A 148 3.61 -7.50 -0.62
N GLN A 149 3.01 -6.43 -0.07
CA GLN A 149 3.74 -5.41 0.68
C GLN A 149 4.35 -5.98 1.97
N TRP A 150 3.62 -6.75 2.76
CA TRP A 150 4.12 -7.34 4.00
C TRP A 150 5.30 -8.27 3.79
N LEU A 151 5.29 -9.07 2.72
CA LEU A 151 6.42 -9.93 2.38
C LEU A 151 7.67 -9.15 1.93
N LYS A 152 7.50 -7.95 1.36
CA LYS A 152 8.62 -7.04 1.03
C LYS A 152 9.11 -6.24 2.23
N GLN A 153 8.29 -6.13 3.28
CA GLN A 153 8.53 -5.29 4.44
C GLN A 153 8.28 -6.07 5.74
N PRO A 154 9.09 -7.11 6.04
CA PRO A 154 8.93 -7.86 7.29
C PRO A 154 9.18 -6.93 8.48
N LEU A 155 8.29 -6.94 9.47
CA LEU A 155 8.40 -6.08 10.65
C LEU A 155 9.59 -6.49 11.54
N THR A 156 10.19 -5.51 12.22
CA THR A 156 11.23 -5.73 13.25
C THR A 156 10.72 -5.47 14.68
N ASP A 157 9.59 -4.79 14.81
CA ASP A 157 8.96 -4.41 16.08
C ASP A 157 8.13 -5.56 16.66
N ALA A 158 8.58 -6.11 17.80
CA ALA A 158 7.94 -7.25 18.46
C ALA A 158 6.47 -7.00 18.81
N ALA A 159 6.10 -5.78 19.23
CA ALA A 159 4.72 -5.48 19.59
C ALA A 159 3.78 -5.60 18.37
N LYS A 160 4.19 -5.05 17.22
CA LYS A 160 3.43 -5.15 15.97
C LYS A 160 3.42 -6.55 15.38
N ILE A 161 4.47 -7.33 15.59
CA ILE A 161 4.50 -8.75 15.20
C ILE A 161 3.46 -9.51 16.02
N ASN A 162 3.46 -9.36 17.34
CA ASN A 162 2.51 -10.03 18.23
C ASN A 162 1.07 -9.60 17.94
N GLU A 163 0.80 -8.31 17.72
CA GLU A 163 -0.53 -7.82 17.31
C GLU A 163 -1.04 -8.54 16.05
N ARG A 164 -0.18 -8.73 15.04
CA ARG A 164 -0.56 -9.49 13.83
C ARG A 164 -0.79 -10.96 14.12
N LEU A 165 0.02 -11.56 14.99
CA LEU A 165 -0.13 -12.96 15.39
C LEU A 165 -1.41 -13.18 16.20
N ASP A 166 -1.79 -12.26 17.08
CA ASP A 166 -3.03 -12.30 17.86
C ASP A 166 -4.26 -12.27 16.93
N ILE A 167 -4.22 -11.45 15.87
CA ILE A 167 -5.27 -11.43 14.84
C ILE A 167 -5.34 -12.78 14.11
N VAL A 168 -4.20 -13.37 13.76
CA VAL A 168 -4.17 -14.69 13.10
C VAL A 168 -4.72 -15.76 14.03
N ASP A 169 -4.30 -15.78 15.30
CA ASP A 169 -4.74 -16.74 16.31
C ASP A 169 -6.26 -16.67 16.52
N ALA A 170 -6.84 -15.47 16.49
CA ALA A 170 -8.30 -15.28 16.51
C ALA A 170 -9.03 -16.03 15.39
N PHE A 171 -8.52 -15.95 14.15
CA PHE A 171 -9.11 -16.65 13.00
C PHE A 171 -8.71 -18.13 12.89
N VAL A 172 -7.63 -18.55 13.55
CA VAL A 172 -7.23 -19.97 13.62
C VAL A 172 -8.17 -20.70 14.57
N ASN A 173 -8.42 -20.12 15.75
CA ASN A 173 -9.20 -20.74 16.82
C ASN A 173 -10.72 -20.70 16.59
N ASP A 174 -11.22 -19.78 15.76
CA ASP A 174 -12.62 -19.78 15.32
C ASP A 174 -12.74 -20.02 13.81
N THR A 175 -13.08 -21.27 13.48
CA THR A 175 -13.30 -21.69 12.09
C THR A 175 -14.60 -21.11 11.50
N GLY A 176 -15.61 -20.82 12.31
CA GLY A 176 -16.88 -20.26 11.88
C GLY A 176 -16.72 -18.84 11.36
N ILE A 177 -16.11 -17.97 12.18
CA ILE A 177 -15.84 -16.58 11.78
C ILE A 177 -14.88 -16.49 10.60
N ARG A 178 -13.85 -17.34 10.57
CA ARG A 178 -12.93 -17.44 9.42
C ARG A 178 -13.68 -17.81 8.14
N ASN A 179 -14.55 -18.82 8.19
CA ASN A 179 -15.30 -19.27 7.01
C ASN A 179 -16.28 -18.19 6.53
N TYR A 180 -17.02 -17.57 7.43
CA TYR A 180 -17.93 -16.47 7.09
C TYR A 180 -17.18 -15.30 6.43
N ILE A 181 -16.09 -14.83 7.04
CA ILE A 181 -15.32 -13.70 6.52
C ILE A 181 -14.72 -14.04 5.15
N THR A 182 -14.14 -15.23 5.00
CA THR A 182 -13.43 -15.61 3.76
C THR A 182 -14.38 -15.98 2.62
N GLN A 183 -15.51 -16.63 2.88
CA GLN A 183 -16.40 -17.13 1.83
C GLN A 183 -17.57 -16.17 1.57
N ASP A 184 -18.18 -15.60 2.61
CA ASP A 184 -19.43 -14.85 2.50
C ASP A 184 -19.26 -13.33 2.43
N PHE A 185 -18.25 -12.80 3.14
CA PHE A 185 -17.99 -11.37 3.23
C PHE A 185 -16.96 -10.89 2.20
N LEU A 186 -15.69 -11.27 2.34
CA LEU A 186 -14.58 -10.71 1.55
C LEU A 186 -14.72 -10.99 0.05
N GLY A 187 -15.28 -12.14 -0.34
CA GLY A 187 -15.54 -12.45 -1.75
C GLY A 187 -16.51 -11.49 -2.45
N ARG A 188 -17.30 -10.72 -1.68
CA ARG A 188 -18.25 -9.73 -2.19
C ARG A 188 -17.74 -8.29 -2.10
N ILE A 189 -16.56 -8.08 -1.52
CA ILE A 189 -15.98 -6.75 -1.38
C ILE A 189 -15.26 -6.35 -2.68
N PRO A 190 -15.69 -5.27 -3.35
CA PRO A 190 -15.03 -4.81 -4.56
C PRO A 190 -13.67 -4.19 -4.23
N ASP A 191 -12.83 -4.01 -5.25
CA ASP A 191 -11.59 -3.25 -5.13
C ASP A 191 -11.91 -1.75 -4.97
N PHE A 192 -12.00 -1.30 -3.71
CA PHE A 192 -12.35 0.08 -3.39
C PHE A 192 -11.33 1.08 -3.91
N GLU A 193 -10.04 0.74 -3.89
CA GLU A 193 -8.96 1.61 -4.38
C GLU A 193 -9.12 1.88 -5.89
N ARG A 194 -9.59 0.88 -6.65
CA ARG A 194 -9.90 1.05 -8.08
C ARG A 194 -11.19 1.82 -8.30
N LEU A 195 -12.24 1.55 -7.51
CA LEU A 195 -13.52 2.26 -7.63
C LEU A 195 -13.36 3.75 -7.29
N VAL A 196 -12.72 4.09 -6.17
CA VAL A 196 -12.45 5.46 -5.74
C VAL A 196 -11.72 6.24 -6.84
N ARG A 197 -10.74 5.64 -7.53
CA ARG A 197 -10.08 6.28 -8.69
C ARG A 197 -11.03 6.62 -9.83
N LYS A 198 -12.04 5.78 -10.13
CA LYS A 198 -13.07 6.10 -11.13
C LYS A 198 -13.94 7.28 -10.70
N PHE A 199 -14.36 7.32 -9.44
CA PHE A 199 -15.15 8.43 -8.88
C PHE A 199 -14.38 9.74 -8.91
N ILE A 200 -13.11 9.74 -8.49
CA ILE A 200 -12.23 10.91 -8.52
C ILE A 200 -12.07 11.44 -9.95
N ARG A 201 -11.95 10.54 -10.94
CA ARG A 201 -11.86 10.89 -12.36
C ARG A 201 -13.21 11.23 -13.01
N LYS A 202 -14.32 11.22 -12.25
CA LYS A 202 -15.69 11.40 -12.75
C LYS A 202 -16.05 10.47 -13.91
N LYS A 203 -15.54 9.23 -13.88
CA LYS A 203 -15.78 8.17 -14.87
C LYS A 203 -16.50 6.95 -14.27
N ALA A 204 -17.05 7.08 -13.06
CA ALA A 204 -17.84 6.04 -12.43
C ALA A 204 -19.25 6.00 -13.03
N ASN A 205 -19.81 4.79 -13.17
CA ASN A 205 -21.18 4.57 -13.66
C ASN A 205 -22.10 4.09 -12.52
N LEU A 206 -23.38 3.87 -12.83
CA LEU A 206 -24.36 3.40 -11.83
C LEU A 206 -24.00 2.01 -11.27
N GLU A 207 -23.40 1.15 -12.09
CA GLU A 207 -22.92 -0.17 -11.66
C GLU A 207 -21.81 -0.06 -10.61
N ASP A 208 -20.89 0.89 -10.77
CA ASP A 208 -19.83 1.18 -9.78
C ASP A 208 -20.44 1.67 -8.46
N CYS A 209 -21.49 2.51 -8.51
CA CYS A 209 -22.25 2.92 -7.31
C CYS A 209 -22.94 1.73 -6.65
N TYR A 210 -23.58 0.87 -7.43
CA TYR A 210 -24.26 -0.32 -6.93
C TYR A 210 -23.28 -1.30 -6.24
N LYS A 211 -22.07 -1.48 -6.78
CA LYS A 211 -21.03 -2.30 -6.15
C LYS A 211 -20.65 -1.78 -4.76
N ILE A 212 -20.51 -0.46 -4.60
CA ILE A 212 -20.24 0.16 -3.30
C ILE A 212 -21.43 -0.06 -2.37
N TYR A 213 -22.65 0.20 -2.84
CA TYR A 213 -23.87 0.01 -2.07
C TYR A 213 -24.00 -1.42 -1.52
N VAL A 214 -23.80 -2.42 -2.37
CA VAL A 214 -23.84 -3.84 -1.97
C VAL A 214 -22.77 -4.14 -0.92
N ALA A 215 -21.55 -3.61 -1.07
CA ALA A 215 -20.48 -3.84 -0.11
C ALA A 215 -20.76 -3.19 1.25
N VAL A 216 -21.23 -1.94 1.25
CA VAL A 216 -21.58 -1.20 2.49
C VAL A 216 -22.75 -1.89 3.21
N ASN A 217 -23.76 -2.39 2.49
CA ASN A 217 -24.88 -3.13 3.08
C ASN A 217 -24.47 -4.45 3.76
N LYS A 218 -23.27 -4.97 3.50
CA LYS A 218 -22.75 -6.17 4.18
C LYS A 218 -22.02 -5.83 5.47
N MET A 219 -21.55 -4.60 5.66
CA MET A 219 -20.79 -4.21 6.86
C MET A 219 -21.56 -4.40 8.17
N PRO A 220 -22.86 -4.04 8.29
CA PRO A 220 -23.60 -4.25 9.53
C PRO A 220 -23.60 -5.71 9.99
N LYS A 221 -23.79 -6.66 9.06
CA LYS A 221 -23.78 -8.10 9.37
C LYS A 221 -22.41 -8.59 9.81
N LEU A 222 -21.32 -8.03 9.26
CA LEU A 222 -19.98 -8.35 9.73
C LEU A 222 -19.77 -7.87 11.18
N VAL A 223 -20.21 -6.65 11.49
CA VAL A 223 -20.10 -6.08 12.84
C VAL A 223 -20.93 -6.90 13.84
N GLU A 224 -22.16 -7.28 13.49
CA GLU A 224 -23.00 -8.17 14.29
C GLU A 224 -22.30 -9.49 14.58
N TYR A 225 -21.77 -10.16 13.55
CA TYR A 225 -21.08 -11.44 13.69
C TYR A 225 -19.80 -11.35 14.55
N ILE A 226 -19.08 -10.23 14.50
CA ILE A 226 -17.91 -9.98 15.36
C ILE A 226 -18.32 -9.66 16.79
N ASN A 227 -19.45 -8.98 17.00
CA ASN A 227 -19.95 -8.69 18.34
C ASN A 227 -20.45 -9.95 19.07
N ASP A 228 -21.05 -10.88 18.33
CA ASP A 228 -21.54 -12.16 18.85
C ASP A 228 -20.40 -13.16 19.12
N PHE A 229 -19.20 -12.90 18.60
CA PHE A 229 -18.02 -13.72 18.87
C PHE A 229 -17.64 -13.64 20.35
N ASN A 230 -17.51 -14.78 21.01
CA ASN A 230 -17.15 -14.92 22.42
C ASN A 230 -15.88 -15.77 22.60
N GLY A 231 -14.84 -15.47 21.83
CA GLY A 231 -13.52 -16.09 21.97
C GLY A 231 -12.53 -15.23 22.78
N PRO A 232 -11.39 -15.82 23.19
CA PRO A 232 -10.35 -15.14 23.99
C PRO A 232 -9.74 -13.91 23.30
N THR A 233 -9.89 -13.80 21.98
CA THR A 233 -9.35 -12.72 21.14
C THR A 233 -10.43 -11.76 20.63
N LYS A 234 -11.63 -11.76 21.24
CA LYS A 234 -12.74 -10.87 20.90
C LYS A 234 -12.32 -9.41 20.85
N ASP A 235 -11.58 -8.96 21.86
CA ASP A 235 -11.17 -7.56 21.99
C ASP A 235 -10.29 -7.10 20.82
N VAL A 236 -9.40 -7.97 20.32
CA VAL A 236 -8.54 -7.71 19.17
C VAL A 236 -9.36 -7.52 17.91
N LEU A 237 -10.32 -8.41 17.64
CA LEU A 237 -11.19 -8.31 16.46
C LEU A 237 -12.15 -7.11 16.54
N HIS A 238 -12.68 -6.84 17.74
CA HIS A 238 -13.56 -5.71 17.96
C HIS A 238 -12.83 -4.38 17.76
N HIS A 239 -11.60 -4.25 18.26
CA HIS A 239 -10.77 -3.07 18.03
C HIS A 239 -10.44 -2.90 16.54
N LEU A 240 -10.11 -3.98 15.84
CA LEU A 240 -9.76 -3.94 14.42
C LEU A 240 -10.93 -3.51 13.52
N VAL A 241 -12.14 -4.02 13.77
CA VAL A 241 -13.25 -3.92 12.81
C VAL A 241 -14.34 -2.94 13.25
N VAL A 242 -14.63 -2.87 14.55
CA VAL A 242 -15.73 -2.04 15.10
C VAL A 242 -15.23 -0.65 15.49
N GLN A 243 -13.97 -0.56 15.95
CA GLN A 243 -13.35 0.71 16.36
C GLN A 243 -12.00 0.93 15.65
N PRO A 244 -11.97 0.98 14.31
CA PRO A 244 -10.74 1.25 13.58
C PRO A 244 -10.20 2.64 13.96
N ILE A 245 -8.93 2.69 14.39
CA ILE A 245 -8.19 3.92 14.73
C ILE A 245 -8.10 4.86 13.52
#